data_AF-A0A2N3MY88-F1
#
_entry.id   AF-A0A2N3MY88-F1
#
_cell.length_a   1.000
_cell.length_b   1.000
_cell.length_c   1.000
_cell.angle_alpha   90.00
_cell.angle_beta   90.00
_cell.angle_gamma   90.00
#
_symmetry.space_group_name_H-M   'P 1'
#
loop_
_entity.id
_entity.type
_entity.pdbx_description
1 polymer ?
#
loop_
_entity_poly.entity_id
_entity_poly.type
_entity_poly.pdbx_seq_one_letter_code
_entity_poly.pdbx_strand_id
1 'polypeptide(L)'
;MEDSTQQGDEQTCPAPDREEVRQQAQATARRIIVLYTKLHETISRHESTIRKRWNKKHRTERLKVLLIAQPTLPEKHRPDLEAFRQSGRIPGSQTVGPSHRNSYLLPALNQEDLLLPRSIPLLLNARGRNHPSAFAATDCDACYLGVESDVIQRPTAHDGTILLTGISSANNSNYGKVVFWDEDADAEALATSGIQFLLSEGLLVLEAQEILLDFLIKLSKQILHDIPTHLLTSAKYPILPEPEFKCQVETTGFESLAAMASEAPYRLPGTLNWERIVSLLEAKTAAAEDHLWSLIEDPGYFAAEVSVSKDHARQMALESTIRRGSRQVCARNEAGA
;
A
#
# COMPACT_ATOMS: atom_id res chain seq x y z
N MET A 1 18.67 -26.65 50.56
CA MET A 1 18.37 -26.99 49.16
C MET A 1 17.05 -26.30 48.88
N GLU A 2 17.13 -25.02 48.56
CA GLU A 2 15.96 -24.19 48.24
C GLU A 2 16.23 -23.51 46.91
N ASP A 3 15.14 -23.34 46.20
CA ASP A 3 14.97 -23.39 44.77
C ASP A 3 15.30 -22.05 44.11
N SER A 4 16.21 -22.07 43.15
CA SER A 4 16.63 -20.88 42.39
C SER A 4 15.66 -20.65 41.23
N THR A 5 14.58 -19.91 41.46
CA THR A 5 13.75 -19.39 40.36
C THR A 5 14.34 -18.06 39.89
N GLN A 6 15.19 -18.11 38.85
CA GLN A 6 15.58 -16.93 38.10
C GLN A 6 14.41 -16.51 37.20
N GLN A 7 13.67 -15.47 37.61
CA GLN A 7 12.88 -14.67 36.69
C GLN A 7 13.85 -13.85 35.85
N GLY A 8 13.91 -14.15 34.55
CA GLY A 8 14.62 -13.30 33.59
C GLY A 8 13.87 -11.99 33.44
N ASP A 9 14.51 -10.89 33.80
CA ASP A 9 14.05 -9.54 33.48
C ASP A 9 13.97 -9.40 31.96
N GLU A 10 12.74 -9.38 31.44
CA GLU A 10 12.42 -8.99 30.07
C GLU A 10 12.68 -7.49 29.96
N GLN A 11 13.90 -7.14 29.57
CA GLN A 11 14.38 -5.76 29.50
C GLN A 11 13.62 -5.00 28.41
N THR A 12 12.50 -4.41 28.80
CA THR A 12 11.66 -3.56 27.97
C THR A 12 12.42 -2.26 27.72
N CYS A 13 12.81 -2.00 26.47
CA CYS A 13 13.39 -0.72 26.10
C CYS A 13 12.42 0.42 26.48
N PRO A 14 12.86 1.45 27.22
CA PRO A 14 11.99 2.56 27.57
C PRO A 14 11.49 3.26 26.31
N ALA A 15 10.22 3.63 26.29
CA ALA A 15 9.63 4.40 25.19
C ALA A 15 10.44 5.69 24.96
N PRO A 16 10.67 6.09 23.70
CA PRO A 16 11.40 7.32 23.37
C PRO A 16 10.69 8.54 23.95
N ASP A 17 11.42 9.62 24.23
CA ASP A 17 10.82 10.81 24.82
C ASP A 17 9.74 11.44 23.90
N ARG A 18 8.66 11.95 24.48
CA ARG A 18 7.51 12.50 23.73
C ARG A 18 7.92 13.65 22.81
N GLU A 19 8.81 14.52 23.30
CA GLU A 19 9.26 15.67 22.53
C GLU A 19 10.23 15.24 21.44
N GLU A 20 11.08 14.25 21.69
CA GLU A 20 11.93 13.64 20.67
C GLU A 20 11.11 13.05 19.52
N VAL A 21 10.07 12.27 19.83
CA VAL A 21 9.17 11.68 18.82
C VAL A 21 8.49 12.78 17.99
N ARG A 22 7.99 13.83 18.65
CA ARG A 22 7.38 14.98 17.97
C ARG A 22 8.36 15.68 17.04
N GLN A 23 9.59 15.92 17.49
CA GLN A 23 10.64 16.55 16.68
C GLN A 23 11.03 15.68 15.48
N GLN A 24 11.18 14.37 15.67
CA GLN A 24 11.53 13.45 14.60
C GLN A 24 10.43 13.36 13.54
N ALA A 25 9.16 13.26 13.96
CA ALA A 25 8.01 13.25 13.05
C ALA A 25 7.96 14.55 12.23
N GLN A 26 8.07 15.71 12.89
CA GLN A 26 8.06 17.01 12.23
C GLN A 26 9.25 17.20 11.29
N ALA A 27 10.46 16.78 11.69
CA ALA A 27 11.64 16.86 10.85
C ALA A 27 11.47 16.03 9.58
N THR A 28 10.96 14.80 9.73
CA THR A 28 10.69 13.89 8.60
C THR A 28 9.62 14.45 7.68
N ALA A 29 8.51 14.96 8.23
CA ALA A 29 7.47 15.62 7.45
C ALA A 29 7.99 16.83 6.67
N ARG A 30 8.84 17.68 7.27
CA ARG A 30 9.49 18.79 6.56
C ARG A 30 10.37 18.30 5.41
N ARG A 31 11.14 17.22 5.59
CA ARG A 31 11.94 16.62 4.51
C ARG A 31 11.05 16.11 3.38
N ILE A 32 9.95 15.44 3.69
CA ILE A 32 8.95 14.98 2.71
C ILE A 32 8.39 16.15 1.91
N ILE A 33 8.00 17.26 2.55
CA ILE A 33 7.48 18.44 1.84
C ILE A 33 8.54 19.05 0.92
N VAL A 34 9.82 19.10 1.33
CA VAL A 34 10.91 19.56 0.47
C VAL A 34 11.12 18.63 -0.73
N LEU A 35 11.13 17.31 -0.50
CA LEU A 35 11.25 16.32 -1.58
C LEU A 35 10.06 16.40 -2.55
N TYR A 36 8.84 16.46 -2.02
CA TYR A 36 7.62 16.64 -2.79
C TYR A 36 7.67 17.91 -3.63
N THR A 37 8.01 19.06 -3.04
CA THR A 37 8.08 20.34 -3.77
C THR A 37 9.06 20.25 -4.93
N LYS A 38 10.23 19.64 -4.71
CA LYS A 38 11.24 19.44 -5.74
C LYS A 38 10.75 18.50 -6.85
N LEU A 39 10.08 17.40 -6.49
CA LEU A 39 9.49 16.48 -7.45
C LEU A 39 8.39 17.17 -8.25
N HIS A 40 7.47 17.86 -7.57
CA HIS A 40 6.40 18.65 -8.17
C HIS A 40 6.93 19.65 -9.18
N GLU A 41 7.92 20.46 -8.81
CA GLU A 41 8.53 21.43 -9.71
C GLU A 41 9.18 20.78 -10.93
N THR A 42 9.82 19.62 -10.75
CA THR A 42 10.45 18.86 -11.83
C THR A 42 9.40 18.28 -12.78
N ILE A 43 8.36 17.64 -12.25
CA ILE A 43 7.29 17.03 -13.05
C ILE A 43 6.50 18.10 -13.79
N SER A 44 6.08 19.16 -13.11
CA SER A 44 5.34 20.29 -13.71
C SER A 44 6.04 20.93 -14.90
N ARG A 45 7.37 20.81 -15.03
CA ARG A 45 8.16 21.34 -16.16
C ARG A 45 8.56 20.29 -17.20
N HIS A 46 8.83 19.06 -16.76
CA HIS A 46 9.54 18.07 -17.58
C HIS A 46 8.78 16.77 -17.82
N GLU A 47 7.54 16.64 -17.35
CA GLU A 47 6.77 15.39 -17.45
C GLU A 47 6.63 14.87 -18.88
N SER A 48 6.37 15.74 -19.86
CA SER A 48 6.27 15.35 -21.27
C SER A 48 7.58 14.78 -21.82
N THR A 49 8.72 15.36 -21.42
CA THR A 49 10.06 14.89 -21.77
C THR A 49 10.38 13.56 -21.09
N ILE A 50 10.05 13.42 -19.79
CA ILE A 50 10.21 12.18 -19.04
C ILE A 50 9.44 11.04 -19.72
N ARG A 51 8.15 11.25 -20.01
CA ARG A 51 7.29 10.27 -20.69
C ARG A 51 7.86 9.84 -22.04
N LYS A 52 8.23 10.80 -22.90
CA LYS A 52 8.81 10.54 -24.21
C LYS A 52 10.09 9.69 -24.11
N ARG A 53 10.98 10.00 -23.16
CA ARG A 53 12.24 9.28 -22.97
C ARG A 53 12.04 7.90 -22.37
N TRP A 54 11.18 7.78 -21.37
CA TRP A 54 10.86 6.49 -20.75
C TRP A 54 10.25 5.51 -21.76
N ASN A 55 9.32 6.00 -22.60
CA ASN A 55 8.68 5.19 -23.63
C ASN A 55 9.66 4.73 -24.72
N LYS A 56 10.70 5.52 -25.01
CA LYS A 56 11.77 5.15 -25.96
C LYS A 56 12.74 4.10 -25.40
N LYS A 57 12.85 3.96 -24.08
CA LYS A 57 13.75 2.99 -23.46
C LYS A 57 13.20 1.57 -23.55
N HIS A 58 14.05 0.62 -23.92
CA HIS A 58 13.73 -0.80 -23.85
C HIS A 58 13.89 -1.33 -22.41
N ARG A 59 13.39 -2.55 -22.15
CA ARG A 59 13.36 -3.15 -20.81
C ARG A 59 14.74 -3.14 -20.12
N THR A 60 15.81 -3.50 -20.83
CA THR A 60 17.18 -3.54 -20.27
C THR A 60 17.70 -2.14 -19.90
N GLU A 61 17.37 -1.11 -20.68
CA GLU A 61 17.74 0.27 -20.38
C GLU A 61 16.95 0.85 -19.21
N ARG A 62 15.65 0.52 -19.12
CA ARG A 62 14.81 0.88 -17.97
C ARG A 62 15.36 0.28 -16.69
N LEU A 63 15.74 -1.00 -16.72
CA LEU A 63 16.32 -1.68 -15.56
C LEU A 63 17.61 -0.99 -15.09
N LYS A 64 18.52 -0.66 -16.03
CA LYS A 64 19.74 0.09 -15.68
C LYS A 64 19.43 1.41 -14.99
N VAL A 65 18.47 2.18 -15.53
CA VAL A 65 18.05 3.46 -14.94
C VAL A 65 17.46 3.28 -13.55
N LEU A 66 16.64 2.25 -13.34
CA LEU A 66 16.05 1.92 -12.03
C LEU A 66 17.12 1.54 -11.01
N LEU A 67 18.07 0.68 -11.38
CA LEU A 67 19.13 0.21 -10.46
C LEU A 67 20.17 1.29 -10.15
N ILE A 68 20.38 2.26 -11.03
CA ILE A 68 21.19 3.44 -10.70
C ILE A 68 20.48 4.31 -9.64
N ALA A 69 19.15 4.43 -9.72
CA ALA A 69 18.37 5.20 -8.76
C ALA A 69 18.20 4.46 -7.41
N GLN A 70 18.00 3.14 -7.44
CA GLN A 70 17.93 2.27 -6.26
C GLN A 70 18.56 0.90 -6.55
N PRO A 71 19.82 0.66 -6.10
CA PRO A 71 20.53 -0.58 -6.38
C PRO A 71 19.91 -1.83 -5.75
N THR A 72 19.21 -1.69 -4.62
CA THR A 72 18.63 -2.78 -3.83
C THR A 72 17.16 -3.06 -4.18
N LEU A 73 16.72 -2.70 -5.39
CA LEU A 73 15.32 -2.86 -5.81
C LEU A 73 14.97 -4.36 -5.96
N PRO A 74 13.94 -4.87 -5.26
CA PRO A 74 13.51 -6.27 -5.36
C PRO A 74 13.16 -6.68 -6.78
N GLU A 75 13.49 -7.91 -7.17
CA GLU A 75 13.31 -8.38 -8.56
C GLU A 75 11.85 -8.69 -8.92
N LYS A 76 11.10 -9.30 -7.99
CA LYS A 76 9.77 -9.87 -8.24
C LYS A 76 8.63 -8.99 -7.76
N HIS A 77 7.47 -9.13 -8.40
CA HIS A 77 6.19 -8.62 -7.92
C HIS A 77 5.89 -9.13 -6.50
N ARG A 78 5.31 -8.26 -5.65
CA ARG A 78 5.01 -8.53 -4.23
C ARG A 78 6.19 -9.14 -3.47
N PRO A 79 7.31 -8.40 -3.36
CA PRO A 79 8.50 -8.89 -2.67
C PRO A 79 8.26 -9.11 -1.17
N ASP A 80 7.27 -8.43 -0.58
CA ASP A 80 6.73 -8.67 0.75
C ASP A 80 6.20 -10.11 0.91
N LEU A 81 5.36 -10.58 -0.03
CA LEU A 81 4.82 -11.94 0.00
C LEU A 81 5.90 -12.99 -0.26
N GLU A 82 6.85 -12.70 -1.16
CA GLU A 82 7.95 -13.60 -1.41
C GLU A 82 8.84 -13.76 -0.17
N ALA A 83 9.19 -12.65 0.50
CA ALA A 83 9.94 -12.67 1.74
C ALA A 83 9.16 -13.43 2.83
N PHE A 84 7.85 -13.20 2.95
CA PHE A 84 6.99 -13.87 3.92
C PHE A 84 6.93 -15.39 3.71
N ARG A 85 6.81 -15.84 2.45
CA ARG A 85 6.84 -17.27 2.10
C ARG A 85 8.18 -17.93 2.42
N GLN A 86 9.28 -17.19 2.23
CA GLN A 86 10.62 -17.69 2.52
C GLN A 86 10.88 -17.81 4.03
N SER A 87 10.29 -16.94 4.86
CA SER A 87 10.34 -17.09 6.32
C SER A 87 9.49 -18.24 6.86
N GLY A 88 8.39 -18.59 6.18
CA GLY A 88 7.40 -19.57 6.63
C GLY A 88 7.76 -21.06 6.48
N ARG A 89 9.04 -21.45 6.49
CA ARG A 89 9.45 -22.87 6.38
C ARG A 89 10.29 -23.42 7.53
N ILE A 90 10.64 -22.63 8.55
CA ILE A 90 11.42 -23.12 9.68
C ILE A 90 10.80 -22.61 10.99
N PRO A 91 10.10 -23.48 11.75
CA PRO A 91 9.71 -23.16 13.12
C PRO A 91 10.97 -22.82 13.93
N GLY A 92 11.04 -21.61 14.47
CA GLY A 92 12.20 -21.14 15.26
C GLY A 92 13.36 -20.54 14.46
N SER A 93 13.25 -20.37 13.13
CA SER A 93 14.25 -19.56 12.41
C SER A 93 14.02 -18.09 12.70
N GLN A 94 15.04 -17.51 13.33
CA GLN A 94 15.21 -16.10 13.59
C GLN A 94 14.72 -15.26 12.41
N THR A 95 13.83 -14.32 12.74
CA THR A 95 13.61 -13.01 12.12
C THR A 95 14.08 -12.90 10.67
N VAL A 96 13.13 -12.67 9.76
CA VAL A 96 13.44 -12.07 8.44
C VAL A 96 14.39 -10.93 8.70
N GLY A 97 15.63 -11.07 8.25
CA GLY A 97 16.65 -10.07 8.54
C GLY A 97 16.19 -8.68 8.07
N PRO A 98 16.73 -7.60 8.64
CA PRO A 98 16.46 -6.22 8.20
C PRO A 98 16.70 -5.99 6.69
N SER A 99 17.34 -6.94 6.00
CA SER A 99 17.55 -6.98 4.55
C SER A 99 16.27 -6.90 3.70
N HIS A 100 15.10 -7.24 4.24
CA HIS A 100 13.83 -7.18 3.49
C HIS A 100 12.87 -6.07 3.94
N ARG A 101 13.22 -5.23 4.91
CA ARG A 101 12.28 -4.26 5.48
C ARG A 101 11.62 -3.34 4.44
N ASN A 102 12.41 -2.84 3.49
CA ASN A 102 11.89 -1.99 2.40
C ASN A 102 10.92 -2.75 1.46
N SER A 103 11.04 -4.07 1.36
CA SER A 103 10.11 -4.89 0.57
C SER A 103 8.71 -4.90 1.20
N TYR A 104 8.63 -4.82 2.53
CA TYR A 104 7.37 -4.73 3.27
C TYR A 104 6.84 -3.29 3.36
N LEU A 105 7.71 -2.28 3.46
CA LEU A 105 7.28 -0.88 3.46
C LEU A 105 6.73 -0.43 2.10
N LEU A 106 7.38 -0.85 1.02
CA LEU A 106 7.11 -0.36 -0.33
C LEU A 106 7.04 -1.53 -1.33
N PRO A 107 6.05 -2.45 -1.20
CA PRO A 107 5.96 -3.63 -2.05
C PRO A 107 5.79 -3.31 -3.55
N ALA A 108 5.22 -2.14 -3.87
CA ALA A 108 5.07 -1.66 -5.25
C ALA A 108 6.40 -1.20 -5.90
N LEU A 109 7.46 -1.02 -5.11
CA LEU A 109 8.81 -0.71 -5.59
C LEU A 109 9.57 -2.01 -5.89
N ASN A 110 9.34 -2.57 -7.07
CA ASN A 110 10.02 -3.79 -7.55
C ASN A 110 10.33 -3.69 -9.06
N GLN A 111 11.26 -4.51 -9.55
CA GLN A 111 11.70 -4.47 -10.93
C GLN A 111 10.61 -4.95 -11.90
N GLU A 112 9.96 -6.07 -11.59
CA GLU A 112 8.96 -6.70 -12.46
C GLU A 112 7.86 -5.71 -12.90
N ASP A 113 7.29 -4.98 -11.94
CA ASP A 113 6.20 -4.05 -12.18
C ASP A 113 6.69 -2.69 -12.72
N LEU A 114 7.81 -2.16 -12.20
CA LEU A 114 8.32 -0.86 -12.64
C LEU A 114 8.92 -0.89 -14.05
N LEU A 115 9.25 -2.08 -14.56
CA LEU A 115 9.67 -2.26 -15.95
C LEU A 115 8.51 -2.16 -16.94
N LEU A 116 7.26 -2.29 -16.49
CA LEU A 116 6.09 -2.07 -17.33
C LEU A 116 6.07 -0.62 -17.84
N PRO A 117 5.69 -0.38 -19.11
CA PRO A 117 5.82 0.94 -19.73
C PRO A 117 5.11 2.07 -18.99
N ARG A 118 3.98 1.78 -18.33
CA ARG A 118 3.11 2.79 -17.73
C ARG A 118 3.38 3.05 -16.24
N SER A 119 3.99 2.11 -15.51
CA SER A 119 4.16 2.22 -14.05
C SER A 119 4.93 3.46 -13.62
N ILE A 120 6.11 3.71 -14.19
CA ILE A 120 6.93 4.89 -13.85
C ILE A 120 6.26 6.21 -14.26
N PRO A 121 5.74 6.38 -15.50
CA PRO A 121 4.98 7.56 -15.85
C PRO A 121 3.79 7.84 -14.93
N LEU A 122 3.01 6.81 -14.58
CA LEU A 122 1.86 6.93 -13.67
C LEU A 122 2.32 7.35 -12.27
N LEU A 123 3.33 6.67 -11.72
CA LEU A 123 3.83 6.92 -10.37
C LEU A 123 4.41 8.34 -10.23
N LEU A 124 5.21 8.79 -11.20
CA LEU A 124 5.79 10.13 -11.21
C LEU A 124 4.71 11.21 -11.35
N ASN A 125 3.70 10.98 -12.19
CA ASN A 125 2.56 11.89 -12.30
C ASN A 125 1.79 11.96 -10.98
N ALA A 126 1.37 10.82 -10.45
CA ALA A 126 0.58 10.75 -9.23
C ALA A 126 1.30 11.45 -8.05
N ARG A 127 2.55 11.06 -7.77
CA ARG A 127 3.33 11.59 -6.63
C ARG A 127 3.91 12.98 -6.86
N GLY A 128 4.05 13.42 -8.11
CA GLY A 128 4.52 14.75 -8.46
C GLY A 128 3.41 15.80 -8.53
N ARG A 129 2.17 15.41 -8.86
CA ARG A 129 1.04 16.34 -9.02
C ARG A 129 0.17 16.49 -7.77
N ASN A 130 0.28 15.57 -6.82
CA ASN A 130 -0.61 15.51 -5.66
C ASN A 130 0.18 15.52 -4.34
N HIS A 131 -0.36 16.22 -3.34
CA HIS A 131 0.27 16.36 -2.03
C HIS A 131 0.43 14.98 -1.33
N PRO A 132 1.50 14.74 -0.54
CA PRO A 132 1.72 13.47 0.16
C PRO A 132 0.55 12.99 1.03
N SER A 133 -0.24 13.91 1.58
CA SER A 133 -1.46 13.61 2.35
C SER A 133 -2.50 12.79 1.58
N ALA A 134 -2.54 12.90 0.25
CA ALA A 134 -3.48 12.15 -0.58
C ALA A 134 -3.17 10.65 -0.62
N PHE A 135 -1.96 10.24 -0.19
CA PHE A 135 -1.49 8.86 -0.26
C PHE A 135 -1.32 8.21 1.11
N ALA A 136 -1.50 8.95 2.21
CA ALA A 136 -1.19 8.48 3.56
C ALA A 136 -1.88 7.15 3.90
N ALA A 137 -3.17 7.01 3.55
CA ALA A 137 -3.92 5.78 3.79
C ALA A 137 -3.36 4.60 2.97
N THR A 138 -3.15 4.78 1.66
CA THR A 138 -2.60 3.73 0.80
C THR A 138 -1.16 3.34 1.16
N ASP A 139 -0.36 4.30 1.65
CA ASP A 139 1.00 4.04 2.12
C ASP A 139 0.98 3.26 3.45
N CYS A 140 0.00 3.53 4.30
CA CYS A 140 -0.23 2.75 5.53
C CYS A 140 -0.65 1.32 5.20
N ASP A 141 -1.66 1.15 4.33
CA ASP A 141 -2.15 -0.16 3.89
C ASP A 141 -1.06 -1.02 3.26
N ALA A 142 -0.15 -0.39 2.50
CA ALA A 142 0.97 -1.09 1.89
C ALA A 142 1.91 -1.74 2.92
N CYS A 143 2.01 -1.18 4.13
CA CYS A 143 2.85 -1.70 5.22
C CYS A 143 2.18 -2.83 6.01
N TYR A 144 0.88 -3.08 5.81
CA TYR A 144 0.06 -3.96 6.64
C TYR A 144 0.67 -5.35 6.85
N LEU A 145 1.10 -6.01 5.78
CA LEU A 145 1.67 -7.36 5.88
C LEU A 145 2.92 -7.38 6.77
N GLY A 146 3.81 -6.40 6.63
CA GLY A 146 5.05 -6.35 7.41
C GLY A 146 4.80 -6.10 8.88
N VAL A 147 3.77 -5.30 9.20
CA VAL A 147 3.35 -5.00 10.56
C VAL A 147 2.71 -6.24 11.21
N GLU A 148 1.75 -6.88 10.53
CA GLU A 148 1.04 -8.05 11.07
C GLU A 148 1.90 -9.31 11.14
N SER A 149 2.97 -9.38 10.35
CA SER A 149 3.96 -10.46 10.43
C SER A 149 5.13 -10.14 11.38
N ASP A 150 5.06 -9.05 12.16
CA ASP A 150 6.11 -8.57 13.08
C ASP A 150 7.50 -8.35 12.45
N VAL A 151 7.59 -8.24 11.12
CA VAL A 151 8.84 -7.94 10.42
C VAL A 151 9.15 -6.44 10.50
N ILE A 152 8.11 -5.61 10.39
CA ILE A 152 8.16 -4.20 10.70
C ILE A 152 7.66 -4.05 12.13
N GLN A 153 8.59 -3.87 13.06
CA GLN A 153 8.25 -3.51 14.42
C GLN A 153 7.57 -2.15 14.42
N ARG A 154 6.33 -2.10 14.96
CA ARG A 154 5.66 -0.82 15.23
C ARG A 154 6.56 -0.05 16.19
N PRO A 155 6.93 1.21 15.89
CA PRO A 155 7.70 2.01 16.82
C PRO A 155 6.96 2.02 18.16
N THR A 156 7.66 1.72 19.26
CA THR A 156 7.12 1.93 20.61
C THR A 156 6.79 3.41 20.72
N ALA A 157 5.51 3.75 20.61
CA ALA A 157 5.04 5.12 20.56
C ALA A 157 4.09 5.33 21.73
N HIS A 158 4.11 6.55 22.28
CA HIS A 158 3.08 6.96 23.23
C HIS A 158 1.73 7.04 22.52
N ASP A 159 0.68 6.93 23.33
CA ASP A 159 -0.70 7.11 22.88
C ASP A 159 -0.90 8.50 22.28
N GLY A 160 -1.04 8.54 20.96
CA GLY A 160 -1.05 9.78 20.21
C GLY A 160 -1.51 9.60 18.78
N THR A 161 -1.85 10.73 18.18
CA THR A 161 -2.38 10.85 16.84
C THR A 161 -1.45 11.71 16.01
N ILE A 162 -1.21 11.31 14.77
CA ILE A 162 -0.41 12.07 13.81
C ILE A 162 -1.26 12.49 12.61
N LEU A 163 -1.20 13.79 12.28
CA LEU A 163 -2.01 14.39 11.24
C LEU A 163 -1.34 14.21 9.88
N LEU A 164 -1.95 13.40 9.01
CA LEU A 164 -1.43 13.11 7.67
C LEU A 164 -2.48 13.24 6.57
N THR A 165 -3.77 13.30 6.88
CA THR A 165 -4.84 13.52 5.87
C THR A 165 -5.35 14.96 5.89
N GLY A 166 -6.12 15.35 4.85
CA GLY A 166 -6.80 16.65 4.82
C GLY A 166 -5.87 17.88 4.77
N ILE A 167 -4.58 17.67 4.46
CA ILE A 167 -3.61 18.74 4.31
C ILE A 167 -3.64 19.29 2.89
N SER A 168 -3.63 20.61 2.79
CA SER A 168 -3.56 21.46 1.61
C SER A 168 -2.34 22.37 1.68
N SER A 169 -1.99 23.02 0.58
CA SER A 169 -0.89 24.00 0.55
C SER A 169 -1.00 25.11 1.61
N ALA A 170 -2.22 25.46 2.04
CA ALA A 170 -2.45 26.50 3.05
C ALA A 170 -2.13 26.05 4.48
N ASN A 171 -2.11 24.75 4.77
CA ASN A 171 -1.86 24.18 6.10
C ASN A 171 -0.78 23.09 6.08
N ASN A 172 0.18 23.16 5.14
CA ASN A 172 1.30 22.22 5.02
C ASN A 172 2.10 22.05 6.32
N SER A 173 2.14 23.06 7.19
CA SER A 173 2.79 22.99 8.50
C SER A 173 2.16 21.96 9.45
N ASN A 174 0.92 21.55 9.19
CA ASN A 174 0.23 20.55 9.99
C ASN A 174 0.54 19.11 9.55
N TYR A 175 1.17 18.92 8.38
CA TYR A 175 1.58 17.60 7.93
C TYR A 175 2.62 17.00 8.89
N GLY A 176 2.34 15.82 9.42
CA GLY A 176 3.17 15.15 10.41
C GLY A 176 3.14 15.77 11.81
N LYS A 177 2.15 16.62 12.12
CA LYS A 177 1.95 17.13 13.47
C LYS A 177 1.49 15.99 14.39
N VAL A 178 2.18 15.82 15.51
CA VAL A 178 1.84 14.85 16.56
C VAL A 178 1.07 15.55 17.67
N VAL A 179 -0.04 14.93 18.09
CA VAL A 179 -0.87 15.34 19.22
C VAL A 179 -1.08 14.11 20.10
N PHE A 180 -0.65 14.16 21.35
CA PHE A 180 -0.88 13.06 22.29
C PHE A 180 -2.29 13.14 22.87
N TRP A 181 -2.87 12.01 23.24
CA TRP A 181 -4.30 11.95 23.61
C TRP A 181 -4.64 12.70 24.91
N ASP A 182 -3.67 12.88 25.79
CA ASP A 182 -3.81 13.68 27.00
C ASP A 182 -3.78 15.21 26.74
N GLU A 183 -3.32 15.63 25.56
CA GLU A 183 -3.23 17.05 25.16
C GLU A 183 -4.53 17.55 24.50
N ASP A 184 -5.27 16.67 23.84
CA ASP A 184 -6.48 17.01 23.08
C ASP A 184 -7.47 15.83 23.08
N ALA A 185 -8.67 16.06 23.63
CA ALA A 185 -9.71 15.05 23.77
C ALA A 185 -10.20 14.50 22.42
N ASP A 186 -10.09 15.26 21.33
CA ASP A 186 -10.54 14.82 20.01
C ASP A 186 -9.46 13.97 19.30
N ALA A 187 -8.21 14.00 19.76
CA ALA A 187 -7.09 13.35 19.08
C ALA A 187 -7.29 11.82 18.97
N GLU A 188 -7.70 11.16 20.06
CA GLU A 188 -7.97 9.72 20.07
C GLU A 188 -9.10 9.35 19.11
N ALA A 189 -10.20 10.11 19.15
CA ALA A 189 -11.35 9.90 18.27
C ALA A 189 -10.96 10.02 16.79
N LEU A 190 -10.09 10.97 16.44
CA LEU A 190 -9.61 11.14 15.07
C LEU A 190 -8.79 9.94 14.56
N ALA A 191 -7.95 9.34 15.41
CA ALA A 191 -7.19 8.15 15.02
C ALA A 191 -8.09 6.90 14.94
N THR A 192 -8.90 6.67 15.97
CA THR A 192 -9.77 5.48 16.06
C THR A 192 -10.89 5.46 15.01
N SER A 193 -11.35 6.63 14.56
CA SER A 193 -12.31 6.74 13.44
C SER A 193 -11.66 6.60 12.05
N GLY A 194 -10.33 6.50 11.96
CA GLY A 194 -9.60 6.42 10.69
C GLY A 194 -9.54 7.73 9.91
N ILE A 195 -9.88 8.87 10.53
CA ILE A 195 -9.73 10.20 9.92
C ILE A 195 -8.25 10.60 9.90
N GLN A 196 -7.54 10.34 11.00
CA GLN A 196 -6.09 10.47 11.14
C GLN A 196 -5.48 9.12 11.56
N PHE A 197 -4.17 9.10 11.81
CA PHE A 197 -3.44 7.86 12.08
C PHE A 197 -3.00 7.78 13.54
N LEU A 198 -2.93 6.55 14.05
CA LEU A 198 -2.16 6.27 15.25
C LEU A 198 -0.71 6.72 15.04
N LEU A 199 -0.07 7.22 16.09
CA LEU A 199 1.31 7.72 16.01
C LEU A 199 2.27 6.67 15.45
N SER A 200 2.16 5.42 15.89
CA SER A 200 3.00 4.32 15.42
C SER A 200 2.84 4.03 13.91
N GLU A 201 1.61 4.08 13.40
CA GLU A 201 1.30 3.87 11.98
C GLU A 201 1.78 5.05 11.12
N GLY A 202 1.47 6.28 11.53
CA GLY A 202 1.84 7.43 10.73
C GLY A 202 3.35 7.70 10.68
N LEU A 203 4.12 7.26 11.68
CA LEU A 203 5.58 7.26 11.58
C LEU A 203 6.08 6.35 10.45
N LEU A 204 5.45 5.18 10.24
CA LEU A 204 5.77 4.28 9.13
C LEU A 204 5.37 4.91 7.78
N VAL A 205 4.22 5.59 7.72
CA VAL A 205 3.79 6.32 6.53
C VAL A 205 4.81 7.39 6.13
N LEU A 206 5.26 8.19 7.10
CA LEU A 206 6.28 9.22 6.85
C LEU A 206 7.59 8.62 6.30
N GLU A 207 8.04 7.51 6.89
CA GLU A 207 9.24 6.82 6.42
C GLU A 207 9.07 6.29 4.98
N ALA A 208 7.98 5.59 4.70
CA ALA A 208 7.69 5.04 3.37
C ALA A 208 7.65 6.13 2.30
N GLN A 209 7.01 7.26 2.61
CA GLN A 209 6.92 8.41 1.70
C GLN A 209 8.26 9.10 1.47
N GLU A 210 9.08 9.27 2.51
CA GLU A 210 10.42 9.85 2.37
C GLU A 210 11.27 9.00 1.42
N ILE A 211 11.31 7.68 1.63
CA ILE A 211 12.06 6.74 0.78
C ILE A 211 11.55 6.78 -0.66
N LEU A 212 10.23 6.74 -0.86
CA LEU A 212 9.63 6.77 -2.18
C LEU A 212 9.93 8.07 -2.94
N LEU A 213 9.75 9.22 -2.30
CA LEU A 213 9.99 10.52 -2.95
C LEU A 213 11.46 10.72 -3.31
N ASP A 214 12.38 10.32 -2.43
CA ASP A 214 13.82 10.35 -2.73
C ASP A 214 14.16 9.48 -3.94
N PHE A 215 13.63 8.25 -4.01
CA PHE A 215 13.76 7.38 -5.19
C PHE A 215 13.26 8.06 -6.46
N LEU A 216 12.07 8.68 -6.45
CA LEU A 216 11.49 9.33 -7.62
C LEU A 216 12.31 10.54 -8.09
N ILE A 217 12.90 11.30 -7.16
CA ILE A 217 13.82 12.40 -7.49
C ILE A 217 15.11 11.86 -8.12
N LYS A 218 15.69 10.79 -7.57
CA LYS A 218 16.88 10.14 -8.18
C LYS A 218 16.55 9.62 -9.57
N LEU A 219 15.42 8.95 -9.74
CA LEU A 219 14.97 8.40 -11.02
C LEU A 219 14.73 9.48 -12.07
N SER A 220 14.02 10.56 -11.72
CA SER A 220 13.75 11.68 -12.65
C SER A 220 15.05 12.33 -13.15
N LYS A 221 16.06 12.51 -12.28
CA LYS A 221 17.40 12.98 -12.68
C LYS A 221 18.08 12.04 -13.68
N GLN A 222 17.98 10.73 -13.48
CA GLN A 222 18.56 9.76 -14.43
C GLN A 222 17.87 9.79 -15.80
N ILE A 223 16.54 9.97 -15.83
CA ILE A 223 15.80 10.11 -17.09
C ILE A 223 16.15 11.44 -17.77
N LEU A 224 16.39 12.50 -16.99
CA LEU A 224 16.75 13.86 -17.43
C LEU A 224 18.26 14.14 -17.39
N HIS A 225 19.09 13.13 -17.64
CA HIS A 225 20.56 13.18 -17.51
C HIS A 225 21.27 14.29 -18.31
N ASP A 226 20.67 14.83 -19.37
CA ASP A 226 21.20 15.93 -20.18
C ASP A 226 20.88 17.33 -19.60
N ILE A 227 19.97 17.41 -18.64
CA ILE A 227 19.62 18.66 -17.95
C ILE A 227 20.39 18.71 -16.63
N PRO A 228 21.27 19.71 -16.41
CA PRO A 228 21.93 19.91 -15.13
C PRO A 228 20.94 19.97 -13.98
N THR A 229 21.24 19.31 -12.86
CA THR A 229 20.31 19.14 -11.73
C THR A 229 19.76 20.47 -11.19
N HIS A 230 20.58 21.53 -11.18
CA HIS A 230 20.17 22.86 -10.70
C HIS A 230 19.20 23.58 -11.66
N LEU A 231 19.11 23.15 -12.92
CA LEU A 231 18.19 23.73 -13.91
C LEU A 231 16.82 23.05 -13.94
N LEU A 232 16.66 21.85 -13.37
CA LEU A 232 15.42 21.05 -13.39
C LEU A 232 14.22 21.78 -12.77
N THR A 233 14.46 22.64 -11.78
CA THR A 233 13.40 23.43 -11.12
C THR A 233 13.49 24.92 -11.45
N SER A 234 14.48 25.32 -12.28
CA SER A 234 14.71 26.73 -12.62
C SER A 234 13.61 27.32 -13.50
N ALA A 235 13.52 28.66 -13.50
CA ALA A 235 12.63 29.42 -14.38
C ALA A 235 13.00 29.30 -15.88
N LYS A 236 14.15 28.69 -16.23
CA LYS A 236 14.55 28.43 -17.61
C LYS A 236 13.55 27.53 -18.34
N TYR A 237 12.89 26.63 -17.61
CA TYR A 237 11.86 25.76 -18.16
C TYR A 237 10.49 26.18 -17.63
N PRO A 238 9.53 26.51 -18.51
CA PRO A 238 8.21 26.93 -18.08
C PRO A 238 7.44 25.74 -17.49
N ILE A 239 6.50 26.06 -16.60
CA ILE A 239 5.50 25.10 -16.13
C ILE A 239 4.59 24.73 -17.31
N LEU A 240 4.35 23.44 -17.50
CA LEU A 240 3.55 22.87 -18.58
C LEU A 240 2.26 22.24 -18.03
N PRO A 241 1.16 22.26 -18.80
CA PRO A 241 -0.07 21.59 -18.42
C PRO A 241 0.16 20.07 -18.25
N GLU A 242 -0.73 19.43 -17.50
CA GLU A 242 -0.68 17.98 -17.31
C GLU A 242 -0.87 17.24 -18.64
N PRO A 243 0.07 16.35 -19.03
CA PRO A 243 -0.11 15.52 -20.21
C PRO A 243 -1.20 14.48 -19.96
N GLU A 244 -2.18 14.42 -20.86
CA GLU A 244 -3.22 13.40 -20.81
C GLU A 244 -2.60 12.00 -20.91
N PHE A 245 -2.95 11.13 -19.98
CA PHE A 245 -2.80 9.70 -20.19
C PHE A 245 -3.90 9.27 -21.16
N LYS A 246 -3.50 8.85 -22.37
CA LYS A 246 -4.44 8.15 -23.25
C LYS A 246 -4.99 6.95 -22.48
N CYS A 247 -6.30 6.92 -22.27
CA CYS A 247 -6.98 5.71 -21.85
C CYS A 247 -6.67 4.67 -22.94
N GLN A 248 -6.22 3.47 -22.55
CA GLN A 248 -6.13 2.40 -23.54
C GLN A 248 -7.55 2.16 -24.04
N VAL A 249 -7.75 2.43 -25.32
CA VAL A 249 -8.98 2.15 -26.06
C VAL A 249 -9.22 0.65 -25.95
N GLU A 250 -10.40 0.29 -25.44
CA GLU A 250 -11.10 -0.98 -25.69
C GLU A 250 -10.36 -2.29 -25.36
N THR A 251 -10.12 -2.55 -24.07
CA THR A 251 -10.10 -3.95 -23.59
C THR A 251 -11.45 -4.28 -22.97
N THR A 252 -12.15 -5.28 -23.52
CA THR A 252 -13.44 -5.75 -23.00
C THR A 252 -13.25 -6.53 -21.70
N GLY A 253 -14.13 -6.30 -20.71
CA GLY A 253 -14.27 -7.17 -19.54
C GLY A 253 -13.05 -7.24 -18.61
N PHE A 254 -12.61 -8.47 -18.29
CA PHE A 254 -11.61 -8.78 -17.24
C PHE A 254 -10.20 -8.27 -17.54
N GLU A 255 -9.79 -8.14 -18.80
CA GLU A 255 -8.46 -7.63 -19.16
C GLU A 255 -8.29 -6.16 -18.77
N SER A 256 -9.36 -5.37 -18.89
CA SER A 256 -9.41 -3.99 -18.39
C SER A 256 -9.26 -3.95 -16.86
N LEU A 257 -9.91 -4.87 -16.14
CA LEU A 257 -9.83 -4.96 -14.68
C LEU A 257 -8.42 -5.35 -14.21
N ALA A 258 -7.78 -6.32 -14.86
CA ALA A 258 -6.40 -6.74 -14.53
C ALA A 258 -5.39 -5.62 -14.83
N ALA A 259 -5.55 -4.89 -15.93
CA ALA A 259 -4.74 -3.73 -16.25
C ALA A 259 -4.94 -2.60 -15.23
N MET A 260 -6.19 -2.34 -14.81
CA MET A 260 -6.49 -1.38 -13.75
C MET A 260 -5.86 -1.78 -12.42
N ALA A 261 -5.96 -3.05 -12.04
CA ALA A 261 -5.42 -3.57 -10.79
C ALA A 261 -3.89 -3.49 -10.74
N SER A 262 -3.19 -3.83 -11.83
CA SER A 262 -1.72 -3.73 -11.88
C SER A 262 -1.22 -2.29 -11.88
N GLU A 263 -2.00 -1.34 -12.40
CA GLU A 263 -1.65 0.08 -12.42
C GLU A 263 -2.11 0.84 -11.16
N ALA A 264 -3.01 0.27 -10.36
CA ALA A 264 -3.60 0.92 -9.18
C ALA A 264 -2.56 1.43 -8.17
N PRO A 265 -1.49 0.69 -7.81
CA PRO A 265 -0.47 1.17 -6.87
C PRO A 265 0.31 2.40 -7.35
N TYR A 266 0.26 2.69 -8.65
CA TYR A 266 0.99 3.79 -9.28
C TYR A 266 0.11 5.00 -9.59
N ARG A 267 -1.18 4.94 -9.25
CA ARG A 267 -2.13 6.05 -9.47
C ARG A 267 -2.40 6.82 -8.20
N LEU A 268 -3.04 7.98 -8.36
CA LEU A 268 -3.70 8.65 -7.26
C LEU A 268 -4.77 7.71 -6.68
N PRO A 269 -4.85 7.53 -5.35
CA PRO A 269 -5.90 6.75 -4.74
C PRO A 269 -7.27 7.23 -5.21
N GLY A 270 -8.13 6.28 -5.58
CA GLY A 270 -9.46 6.58 -6.09
C GLY A 270 -10.30 7.31 -5.03
N THR A 271 -11.03 8.33 -5.46
CA THR A 271 -12.06 8.93 -4.62
C THR A 271 -13.35 8.11 -4.73
N LEU A 272 -14.16 8.18 -3.68
CA LEU A 272 -15.42 7.47 -3.62
C LEU A 272 -16.41 8.09 -4.62
N ASN A 273 -16.85 7.30 -5.60
CA ASN A 273 -17.81 7.72 -6.61
C ASN A 273 -19.21 7.20 -6.22
N TRP A 274 -19.99 8.06 -5.57
CA TRP A 274 -21.35 7.72 -5.11
C TRP A 274 -22.28 7.34 -6.25
N GLU A 275 -22.21 8.03 -7.39
CA GLU A 275 -23.06 7.73 -8.56
C GLU A 275 -22.79 6.32 -9.07
N ARG A 276 -21.51 5.92 -9.14
CA ARG A 276 -21.13 4.55 -9.52
C ARG A 276 -21.61 3.53 -8.50
N ILE A 277 -21.50 3.82 -7.20
CA ILE A 277 -21.97 2.91 -6.16
C ILE A 277 -23.49 2.72 -6.25
N VAL A 278 -24.24 3.82 -6.38
CA VAL A 278 -25.69 3.80 -6.56
C VAL A 278 -26.05 3.00 -7.81
N SER A 279 -25.41 3.27 -8.95
CA SER A 279 -25.65 2.52 -10.19
C SER A 279 -25.35 1.01 -10.05
N LEU A 280 -24.28 0.63 -9.34
CA LEU A 280 -23.98 -0.78 -9.08
C LEU A 280 -25.02 -1.44 -8.16
N LEU A 281 -25.53 -0.70 -7.17
CA LEU A 281 -26.59 -1.18 -6.28
C LEU A 281 -27.90 -1.34 -7.06
N GLU A 282 -28.28 -0.36 -7.87
CA GLU A 282 -29.46 -0.43 -8.74
C GLU A 282 -29.37 -1.61 -9.70
N ALA A 283 -28.22 -1.82 -10.35
CA ALA A 283 -28.01 -2.96 -11.24
C ALA A 283 -28.10 -4.30 -10.50
N LYS A 284 -27.59 -4.39 -9.27
CA LYS A 284 -27.74 -5.59 -8.43
C LYS A 284 -29.18 -5.82 -8.00
N THR A 285 -29.91 -4.76 -7.66
CA THR A 285 -31.33 -4.84 -7.30
C THR A 285 -32.15 -5.33 -8.49
N ALA A 286 -31.97 -4.74 -9.67
CA ALA A 286 -32.65 -5.17 -10.89
C ALA A 286 -32.33 -6.64 -11.23
N ALA A 287 -31.05 -7.03 -11.15
CA ALA A 287 -30.66 -8.43 -11.38
C ALA A 287 -31.30 -9.41 -10.36
N ALA A 288 -31.48 -8.98 -9.10
CA ALA A 288 -32.15 -9.78 -8.08
C ALA A 288 -33.67 -9.87 -8.33
N GLU A 289 -34.30 -8.79 -8.78
CA GLU A 289 -35.72 -8.77 -9.17
C GLU A 289 -35.96 -9.69 -10.38
N ASP A 290 -35.15 -9.56 -11.43
CA ASP A 290 -35.20 -10.44 -12.62
C ASP A 290 -34.98 -11.91 -12.24
N HIS A 291 -34.07 -12.17 -11.30
CA HIS A 291 -33.83 -13.52 -10.78
C HIS A 291 -35.07 -14.09 -10.07
N LEU A 292 -35.72 -13.30 -9.21
CA LEU A 292 -36.95 -13.71 -8.52
C LEU A 292 -38.09 -13.96 -9.51
N TRP A 293 -38.27 -13.08 -10.49
CA TRP A 293 -39.28 -13.29 -11.54
C TRP A 293 -39.01 -14.56 -12.33
N SER A 294 -37.76 -14.81 -12.71
CA SER A 294 -37.36 -16.04 -13.42
C SER A 294 -37.65 -17.31 -12.61
N LEU A 295 -37.44 -17.28 -11.28
CA LEU A 295 -37.78 -18.40 -10.39
C LEU A 295 -39.28 -18.67 -10.31
N ILE A 296 -40.11 -17.63 -10.44
CA ILE A 296 -41.57 -17.73 -10.36
C ILE A 296 -42.18 -18.15 -11.70
N GLU A 297 -41.70 -17.58 -12.79
CA GLU A 297 -42.31 -17.71 -14.13
C GLU A 297 -41.80 -18.93 -14.91
N ASP A 298 -40.56 -19.37 -14.67
CA ASP A 298 -39.95 -20.50 -15.38
C ASP A 298 -39.65 -21.68 -14.43
N PRO A 299 -40.50 -22.74 -14.43
CA PRO A 299 -40.27 -23.95 -13.66
C PRO A 299 -38.95 -24.66 -14.00
N GLY A 300 -38.46 -24.53 -15.24
CA GLY A 300 -37.19 -25.09 -15.69
C GLY A 300 -36.01 -24.35 -15.06
N TYR A 301 -36.05 -23.01 -15.05
CA TYR A 301 -35.06 -22.18 -14.35
C TYR A 301 -35.04 -22.47 -12.85
N PHE A 302 -36.21 -22.55 -12.20
CA PHE A 302 -36.33 -22.93 -10.80
C PHE A 302 -35.70 -24.30 -10.50
N ALA A 303 -36.00 -25.33 -11.30
CA ALA A 303 -35.45 -26.66 -11.11
C ALA A 303 -33.91 -26.70 -11.29
N ALA A 304 -33.39 -25.91 -12.23
CA ALA A 304 -31.95 -25.76 -12.42
C ALA A 304 -31.29 -25.10 -11.19
N GLU A 305 -31.84 -23.99 -10.69
CA GLU A 305 -31.27 -23.26 -9.56
C GLU A 305 -31.32 -24.06 -8.25
N VAL A 306 -32.40 -24.82 -8.02
CA VAL A 306 -32.49 -25.76 -6.89
C VAL A 306 -31.43 -26.87 -7.01
N SER A 307 -31.14 -27.33 -8.22
CA SER A 307 -30.10 -28.34 -8.46
C SER A 307 -28.70 -27.78 -8.19
N VAL A 308 -28.40 -26.57 -8.69
CA VAL A 308 -27.15 -25.85 -8.39
C VAL A 308 -26.99 -25.63 -6.89
N SER A 309 -28.04 -25.15 -6.22
CA SER A 309 -28.05 -24.95 -4.77
C SER A 309 -27.81 -26.25 -4.00
N LYS A 310 -28.41 -27.37 -4.44
CA LYS A 310 -28.20 -28.70 -3.87
C LYS A 310 -26.76 -29.19 -4.08
N ASP A 311 -26.17 -28.95 -5.24
CA ASP A 311 -24.80 -29.35 -5.56
C ASP A 311 -23.78 -28.52 -4.76
N HIS A 312 -24.03 -27.22 -4.61
CA HIS A 312 -23.22 -26.32 -3.77
C HIS A 312 -23.37 -26.65 -2.26
N ALA A 313 -24.58 -27.01 -1.82
CA ALA A 313 -24.82 -27.48 -0.45
C ALA A 313 -24.09 -28.79 -0.14
N ARG A 314 -23.92 -29.67 -1.14
CA ARG A 314 -23.09 -30.89 -1.01
C ARG A 314 -21.60 -30.59 -0.91
N GLN A 315 -21.11 -29.55 -1.59
CA GLN A 315 -19.72 -29.11 -1.47
C GLN A 315 -19.41 -28.58 -0.05
N MET A 316 -20.36 -27.86 0.56
CA MET A 316 -20.28 -27.44 1.98
C MET A 316 -20.42 -28.61 2.98
N ALA A 317 -21.21 -29.63 2.65
CA ALA A 317 -21.37 -30.81 3.49
C ALA A 317 -20.10 -31.70 3.52
N LEU A 318 -19.32 -31.75 2.44
CA LEU A 318 -18.07 -32.53 2.40
C LEU A 318 -16.97 -31.91 3.28
N GLU A 319 -16.87 -30.58 3.38
CA GLU A 319 -15.93 -29.91 4.28
C GLU A 319 -16.26 -30.13 5.77
N SER A 320 -17.55 -30.25 6.11
CA SER A 320 -17.98 -30.61 7.46
C SER A 320 -17.63 -32.07 7.84
N THR A 321 -17.50 -32.95 6.84
CA THR A 321 -17.17 -34.37 7.02
C THR A 321 -15.67 -34.58 7.25
N ILE A 322 -14.81 -33.75 6.65
CA ILE A 322 -13.36 -33.72 6.93
C ILE A 322 -13.11 -33.32 8.39
N ARG A 323 -13.87 -32.37 8.96
CA ARG A 323 -13.80 -32.01 10.39
C ARG A 323 -14.28 -33.12 11.34
N ARG A 324 -15.17 -34.02 10.91
CA ARG A 324 -15.56 -35.21 11.70
C ARG A 324 -14.52 -36.33 11.63
N GLY A 325 -13.80 -36.45 10.50
CA GLY A 325 -12.67 -37.37 10.36
C GLY A 325 -11.54 -37.12 11.35
N SER A 326 -11.20 -35.85 11.63
CA SER A 326 -10.13 -35.52 12.58
C SER A 326 -10.53 -35.71 14.06
N ARG A 327 -11.81 -35.61 14.42
CA ARG A 327 -12.27 -35.93 15.79
C ARG A 327 -12.27 -37.44 16.08
N GLN A 328 -12.39 -38.28 15.06
CA GLN A 328 -12.29 -39.74 15.20
C GLN A 328 -10.84 -40.22 15.36
N VAL A 329 -9.86 -39.41 14.96
CA VAL A 329 -8.43 -39.67 15.22
C VAL A 329 -8.06 -39.39 16.68
N CYS A 330 -8.63 -38.35 17.30
CA CYS A 330 -8.42 -38.10 18.75
C CYS A 330 -9.04 -39.19 19.65
N ALA A 331 -10.25 -39.69 19.32
CA ALA A 331 -10.89 -40.74 20.11
C ALA A 331 -10.17 -42.12 20.04
N ARG A 332 -9.28 -42.32 19.06
CA ARG A 332 -8.45 -43.54 18.98
C ARG A 332 -7.15 -43.46 19.79
N ASN A 333 -6.68 -42.27 20.15
CA ASN A 333 -5.46 -42.10 20.94
C ASN A 333 -5.71 -42.09 22.46
N GLU A 334 -6.95 -41.88 22.91
CA GLU A 334 -7.34 -42.01 24.33
C GLU A 334 -7.68 -43.46 24.75
N ALA A 335 -7.83 -44.38 23.79
CA ALA A 335 -8.00 -45.81 24.05
C ALA A 335 -6.68 -46.60 23.98
N GLY A 336 -5.54 -45.90 23.93
CA GLY A 336 -4.19 -46.43 23.77
C GLY A 336 -3.19 -45.86 24.77
N ALA A 337 -3.60 -45.70 26.03
CA ALA A 337 -2.72 -45.52 27.19
C ALA A 337 -3.26 -46.31 28.39
#